data_AF-A0A351IRX5-F1
#
_entry.id   AF-A0A351IRX5-F1
#
_cell.length_a   1.000
_cell.length_b   1.000
_cell.length_c   1.000
_cell.angle_alpha   90.00
_cell.angle_beta   90.00
_cell.angle_gamma   90.00
#
_symmetry.space_group_name_H-M   'P 1'
#
loop_
_entity.id
_entity.type
_entity.pdbx_description
1 polymer ?
#
loop_
_entity_poly.entity_id
_entity_poly.type
_entity_poly.pdbx_seq_one_letter_code
_entity_poly.pdbx_strand_id
1 'polypeptide(L)'
;MDISTFSKDHSDLNSPYFKVIHTQTIKTQQLSPSTPSPYEVKILKERDTTLELEQELLEYYEEDDSEDTLLPDIMQGSLISFTQYTTDEYMENMDLKNDNLYTASFSWAQRLHLILVNLYSSKPFHTTDVFRALINCTLVPSKIAQGGPYDTDDSFDLHTMLGYLLLSIIFLTRSMESLTAVLARAHLLKKQEYHILAHLNEQAQSLKEELAERIFLIHCKISQAS
;
A
#
# COMPACT_ATOMS: atom_id res chain seq x y z
N MET A 1 43.77 -29.91 -5.42
CA MET A 1 43.43 -30.09 -3.99
C MET A 1 42.07 -29.45 -3.79
N ASP A 2 41.06 -30.30 -3.64
CA ASP A 2 39.70 -29.93 -3.28
C ASP A 2 39.66 -29.40 -1.85
N ILE A 3 38.96 -28.29 -1.66
CA ILE A 3 38.51 -27.84 -0.32
C ILE A 3 37.00 -28.04 -0.28
N SER A 4 36.59 -29.29 -0.44
CA SER A 4 35.36 -29.79 0.17
C SER A 4 35.73 -30.24 1.59
N THR A 5 35.42 -29.44 2.60
CA THR A 5 35.04 -29.88 3.96
C THR A 5 34.96 -28.67 4.90
N PHE A 6 33.79 -28.05 4.98
CA PHE A 6 33.21 -27.67 6.26
C PHE A 6 31.79 -28.24 6.29
N SER A 7 31.71 -29.46 6.79
CA SER A 7 30.52 -30.09 7.36
C SER A 7 30.66 -29.81 8.86
N LYS A 8 29.69 -29.28 9.61
CA LYS A 8 28.36 -29.83 9.87
C LYS A 8 27.59 -28.84 10.77
N ASP A 9 26.30 -29.10 10.89
CA ASP A 9 25.37 -28.60 11.92
C ASP A 9 24.63 -27.29 11.63
N HIS A 10 23.68 -27.38 10.69
CA HIS A 10 22.41 -26.65 10.79
C HIS A 10 21.24 -27.64 10.85
N SER A 11 21.27 -28.52 11.85
CA SER A 11 20.07 -29.20 12.33
C SER A 11 19.26 -28.24 13.20
N ASP A 12 18.66 -27.20 12.61
CA ASP A 12 17.68 -26.33 13.30
C ASP A 12 16.82 -25.51 12.31
N LEU A 13 16.48 -26.10 11.17
CA LEU A 13 15.48 -25.55 10.23
C LEU A 13 14.26 -26.47 10.07
N ASN A 14 13.96 -27.26 11.10
CA ASN A 14 12.66 -27.93 11.22
C ASN A 14 11.60 -26.95 11.76
N SER A 15 11.33 -25.88 11.00
CA SER A 15 10.05 -25.20 11.14
C SER A 15 8.99 -26.05 10.44
N PRO A 16 7.90 -26.45 11.11
CA PRO A 16 6.84 -27.27 10.49
C PRO A 16 6.10 -26.52 9.36
N TYR A 17 6.40 -25.24 9.14
CA TYR A 17 5.75 -24.37 8.15
C TYR A 17 6.56 -24.10 6.88
N PHE A 18 7.82 -24.55 6.80
CA PHE A 18 8.66 -24.35 5.62
C PHE A 18 9.01 -25.68 4.93
N LYS A 19 8.12 -26.13 4.05
CA LYS A 19 8.55 -26.79 2.82
C LYS A 19 8.46 -25.76 1.71
N VAL A 20 9.59 -25.13 1.38
CA VAL A 20 9.72 -24.35 0.15
C VAL A 20 9.55 -25.33 -1.01
N ILE A 21 8.35 -25.39 -1.57
CA ILE A 21 8.15 -26.01 -2.88
C ILE A 21 8.74 -25.00 -3.87
N HIS A 22 9.88 -25.34 -4.46
CA HIS A 22 10.35 -24.63 -5.65
C HIS A 22 9.30 -24.82 -6.75
N THR A 23 8.47 -23.81 -6.95
CA THR A 23 7.58 -23.73 -8.11
C THR A 23 8.47 -23.80 -9.35
N GLN A 24 8.30 -24.86 -10.15
CA GLN A 24 8.98 -24.99 -11.42
C GLN A 24 8.72 -23.75 -12.27
N THR A 25 9.78 -23.23 -12.86
CA THR A 25 9.76 -22.07 -13.75
C THR A 25 8.70 -22.27 -14.81
N ILE A 26 7.61 -21.50 -14.74
CA ILE A 26 6.57 -21.48 -15.77
C ILE A 26 7.25 -21.03 -17.06
N LYS A 27 7.31 -21.91 -18.05
CA LYS A 27 7.65 -21.52 -19.41
C LYS A 27 6.61 -20.48 -19.82
N THR A 28 7.06 -19.24 -20.05
CA THR A 28 6.26 -18.17 -20.63
C THR A 28 5.77 -18.62 -22.00
N GLN A 29 4.60 -19.27 -22.03
CA GLN A 29 3.80 -19.32 -23.23
C GLN A 29 3.46 -17.87 -23.57
N GLN A 30 3.77 -17.43 -24.79
CA GLN A 30 3.24 -16.20 -25.35
C GLN A 30 1.71 -16.33 -25.38
N LEU A 31 1.07 -15.89 -24.30
CA LEU A 31 -0.37 -15.71 -24.24
C LEU A 31 -0.70 -14.59 -25.23
N SER A 32 -1.57 -14.90 -26.20
CA SER A 32 -2.17 -13.87 -27.04
C SER A 32 -2.89 -12.87 -26.13
N PRO A 33 -2.94 -11.57 -26.46
CA PRO A 33 -3.64 -10.60 -25.62
C PRO A 33 -5.11 -11.06 -25.47
N SER A 34 -5.47 -11.49 -24.26
CA SER A 34 -6.84 -11.84 -23.92
C SER A 34 -7.63 -10.56 -23.71
N THR A 35 -8.88 -10.55 -24.16
CA THR A 35 -9.81 -9.49 -23.77
C THR A 35 -9.88 -9.48 -22.24
N PRO A 36 -9.58 -8.34 -21.58
CA PRO A 36 -9.61 -8.27 -20.12
C PRO A 36 -11.03 -8.58 -19.63
N SER A 37 -11.09 -9.34 -18.55
CA SER A 37 -12.31 -9.66 -17.84
C SER A 37 -13.01 -8.38 -17.30
N PRO A 38 -14.32 -8.42 -17.02
CA PRO A 38 -15.04 -7.26 -16.48
C PRO A 38 -14.44 -6.69 -15.18
N TYR A 39 -13.88 -7.53 -14.31
CA TYR A 39 -13.22 -7.06 -13.09
C TYR A 39 -11.84 -6.45 -13.37
N GLU A 40 -11.05 -6.99 -14.31
CA GLU A 40 -9.79 -6.36 -14.74
C GLU A 40 -10.05 -4.97 -15.30
N VAL A 41 -11.11 -4.80 -16.10
CA VAL A 41 -11.52 -3.47 -16.59
C VAL A 41 -11.87 -2.54 -15.44
N LYS A 42 -12.62 -3.00 -14.43
CA LYS A 42 -12.98 -2.20 -13.26
C LYS A 42 -11.74 -1.76 -12.46
N ILE A 43 -10.81 -2.67 -12.21
CA ILE A 43 -9.59 -2.41 -11.42
C ILE A 43 -8.61 -1.53 -12.18
N LEU A 44 -8.44 -1.74 -13.49
CA LEU A 44 -7.61 -0.87 -14.33
C LEU A 44 -8.19 0.54 -14.37
N LYS A 45 -9.50 0.67 -14.53
CA LYS A 45 -10.18 1.97 -14.45
C LYS A 45 -9.97 2.63 -13.08
N GLU A 46 -10.15 1.90 -11.99
CA GLU A 46 -9.93 2.42 -10.63
C GLU A 46 -8.49 2.89 -10.44
N ARG A 47 -7.51 2.11 -10.92
CA ARG A 47 -6.08 2.49 -10.90
C ARG A 47 -5.87 3.79 -11.65
N ASP A 48 -6.31 3.84 -12.90
CA ASP A 48 -6.06 4.95 -13.81
C ASP A 48 -6.73 6.22 -13.27
N THR A 49 -7.98 6.14 -12.83
CA THR A 49 -8.69 7.26 -12.18
C THR A 49 -8.00 7.71 -10.89
N THR A 50 -7.47 6.79 -10.07
CA THR A 50 -6.78 7.19 -8.84
C THR A 50 -5.41 7.83 -9.14
N LEU A 51 -4.71 7.39 -10.18
CA LEU A 51 -3.45 8.00 -10.61
C LEU A 51 -3.66 9.34 -11.31
N GLU A 52 -4.71 9.46 -12.11
CA GLU A 52 -5.17 10.73 -12.69
C GLU A 52 -5.51 11.72 -11.57
N LEU A 53 -6.28 11.30 -10.56
CA LEU A 53 -6.58 12.14 -9.41
C LEU A 53 -5.31 12.55 -8.63
N GLU A 54 -4.36 11.64 -8.41
CA GLU A 54 -3.06 11.99 -7.81
C GLU A 54 -2.35 13.08 -8.63
N GLN A 55 -2.34 12.92 -9.95
CA GLN A 55 -1.67 13.85 -10.87
C GLN A 55 -2.40 15.19 -10.96
N GLU A 56 -3.73 15.21 -11.01
CA GLU A 56 -4.55 16.43 -10.99
C GLU A 56 -4.34 17.21 -9.68
N LEU A 57 -4.31 16.52 -8.54
CA LEU A 57 -4.02 17.14 -7.24
C LEU A 57 -2.59 17.70 -7.18
N LEU A 58 -1.64 17.07 -7.86
CA LEU A 58 -0.26 17.54 -7.99
C LEU A 58 -0.16 18.77 -8.91
N GLU A 59 -0.77 18.73 -10.09
CA GLU A 59 -0.72 19.80 -11.11
C GLU A 59 -1.44 21.06 -10.63
N TYR A 60 -2.64 20.91 -10.06
CA TYR A 60 -3.37 22.01 -9.43
C TYR A 60 -2.51 22.73 -8.38
N TYR A 61 -1.69 21.97 -7.66
CA TYR A 61 -0.81 22.51 -6.62
C TYR A 61 0.47 23.15 -7.18
N GLU A 62 1.05 22.61 -8.26
CA GLU A 62 2.20 23.24 -8.92
C GLU A 62 1.83 24.53 -9.66
N GLU A 63 0.55 24.71 -10.05
CA GLU A 63 0.04 25.90 -10.73
C GLU A 63 -0.41 27.02 -9.78
N ASP A 64 -0.74 26.70 -8.52
CA ASP A 64 -1.31 27.64 -7.55
C ASP A 64 -0.26 28.12 -6.53
N ASP A 65 0.46 29.19 -6.87
CA ASP A 65 1.31 29.97 -5.95
C ASP A 65 0.47 30.76 -4.90
N SER A 66 -0.86 30.62 -4.91
CA SER A 66 -1.78 31.33 -4.02
C SER A 66 -2.19 30.46 -2.82
N GLU A 67 -2.08 31.02 -1.61
CA GLU A 67 -2.18 30.32 -0.32
C GLU A 67 -3.54 29.65 -0.01
N ASP A 68 -4.55 29.67 -0.89
CA ASP A 68 -5.93 29.37 -0.51
C ASP A 68 -6.66 28.53 -1.56
N THR A 69 -6.97 27.27 -1.23
CA THR A 69 -8.36 26.80 -0.99
C THR A 69 -8.53 25.28 -0.82
N LEU A 70 -7.59 24.42 -1.24
CA LEU A 70 -7.74 22.94 -1.12
C LEU A 70 -6.81 22.29 -0.08
N LEU A 71 -5.67 22.94 0.20
CA LEU A 71 -4.70 22.48 1.16
C LEU A 71 -5.26 22.41 2.60
N PRO A 72 -6.09 23.36 3.08
CA PRO A 72 -6.71 23.24 4.39
C PRO A 72 -7.58 22.00 4.51
N ASP A 73 -8.30 21.58 3.46
CA ASP A 73 -9.18 20.42 3.54
C ASP A 73 -8.42 19.09 3.46
N ILE A 74 -7.31 19.03 2.70
CA ILE A 74 -6.43 17.84 2.65
C ILE A 74 -5.55 17.75 3.91
N MET A 75 -5.16 18.88 4.51
CA MET A 75 -4.30 18.94 5.69
C MET A 75 -5.06 18.98 7.03
N GLN A 76 -6.29 19.51 7.06
CA GLN A 76 -7.18 19.51 8.22
C GLN A 76 -8.23 18.40 8.15
N GLY A 77 -8.47 17.85 6.96
CA GLY A 77 -9.23 16.62 6.78
C GLY A 77 -8.52 15.51 7.53
N SER A 78 -9.03 15.21 8.72
CA SER A 78 -8.70 14.01 9.45
C SER A 78 -8.59 12.84 8.46
N LEU A 79 -7.55 12.01 8.57
CA LEU A 79 -7.43 10.77 7.80
C LEU A 79 -8.77 10.01 7.81
N ILE A 80 -9.49 10.12 8.94
CA ILE A 80 -10.85 9.65 9.17
C ILE A 80 -11.83 10.23 8.14
N SER A 81 -11.91 11.54 7.88
CA SER A 81 -12.79 12.14 6.84
C SER A 81 -12.48 11.69 5.40
N PHE A 82 -11.21 11.60 5.02
CA PHE A 82 -10.78 11.10 3.71
C PHE A 82 -11.11 9.61 3.53
N THR A 83 -11.04 8.84 4.63
CA THR A 83 -11.51 7.46 4.65
C THR A 83 -13.03 7.35 4.87
N GLN A 84 -13.71 8.28 5.53
CA GLN A 84 -15.13 8.25 5.98
C GLN A 84 -16.09 8.45 4.84
N TYR A 85 -15.72 9.27 3.87
CA TYR A 85 -16.47 9.37 2.62
C TYR A 85 -16.55 8.02 1.89
N THR A 86 -15.69 7.04 2.24
CA THR A 86 -15.78 5.65 1.81
C THR A 86 -16.06 4.65 2.93
N THR A 87 -16.13 5.04 4.22
CA THR A 87 -16.15 4.10 5.36
C THR A 87 -17.36 4.17 6.30
N ASP A 88 -18.11 5.27 6.45
CA ASP A 88 -19.22 5.23 7.45
C ASP A 88 -20.32 4.22 7.06
N GLU A 89 -20.61 4.06 5.76
CA GLU A 89 -21.56 3.06 5.27
C GLU A 89 -20.93 1.64 5.11
N TYR A 90 -19.60 1.55 5.04
CA TYR A 90 -18.87 0.28 4.83
C TYR A 90 -18.32 -0.35 6.14
N MET A 91 -17.95 0.45 7.14
CA MET A 91 -17.40 0.01 8.43
C MET A 91 -18.47 -0.48 9.41
N GLU A 92 -19.72 -0.07 9.26
CA GLU A 92 -20.83 -0.67 10.02
C GLU A 92 -21.26 -2.03 9.44
N ASN A 93 -20.99 -2.27 8.14
CA ASN A 93 -21.41 -3.47 7.41
C ASN A 93 -20.31 -4.53 7.26
N MET A 94 -19.04 -4.14 7.31
CA MET A 94 -17.89 -5.06 7.33
C MET A 94 -17.18 -4.92 8.67
N ASP A 95 -16.90 -6.04 9.35
CA ASP A 95 -16.20 -6.09 10.64
C ASP A 95 -14.70 -5.72 10.52
N LEU A 96 -14.40 -4.60 9.86
CA LEU A 96 -13.05 -4.10 9.54
C LEU A 96 -12.28 -3.70 10.79
N LYS A 97 -12.98 -3.37 11.89
CA LYS A 97 -12.36 -3.08 13.20
C LYS A 97 -11.59 -4.28 13.76
N ASN A 98 -11.93 -5.49 13.32
CA ASN A 98 -11.25 -6.73 13.70
C ASN A 98 -10.26 -7.23 12.63
N ASP A 99 -10.13 -6.53 11.50
CA ASP A 99 -9.13 -6.85 10.48
C ASP A 99 -7.77 -6.24 10.86
N ASN A 100 -6.81 -7.12 11.18
CA ASN A 100 -5.47 -6.71 11.63
C ASN A 100 -4.73 -5.90 10.57
N LEU A 101 -4.87 -6.25 9.29
CA LEU A 101 -4.17 -5.57 8.20
C LEU A 101 -4.75 -4.17 7.96
N TYR A 102 -6.08 -4.05 7.98
CA TYR A 102 -6.74 -2.75 7.93
C TYR A 102 -6.34 -1.88 9.12
N THR A 103 -6.40 -2.42 10.35
CA THR A 103 -6.06 -1.67 11.57
C THR A 103 -4.61 -1.21 11.57
N ALA A 104 -3.67 -2.08 11.18
CA ALA A 104 -2.26 -1.76 11.10
C ALA A 104 -1.99 -0.69 10.02
N SER A 105 -2.56 -0.86 8.82
CA SER A 105 -2.41 0.11 7.72
C SER A 105 -3.01 1.48 8.03
N PHE A 106 -4.17 1.51 8.70
CA PHE A 106 -4.81 2.77 9.12
C PHE A 106 -3.97 3.50 10.17
N SER A 107 -3.48 2.79 11.18
CA SER A 107 -2.59 3.35 12.22
C SER A 107 -1.29 3.90 11.63
N TRP A 108 -0.70 3.17 10.68
CA TRP A 108 0.48 3.62 9.93
C TRP A 108 0.19 4.90 9.13
N ALA A 109 -0.88 4.89 8.33
CA ALA A 109 -1.27 6.02 7.50
C ALA A 109 -1.55 7.27 8.34
N GLN A 110 -2.24 7.11 9.47
CA GLN A 110 -2.53 8.21 10.39
C GLN A 110 -1.26 8.87 10.94
N ARG A 111 -0.30 8.06 11.43
CA ARG A 111 0.97 8.57 11.98
C ARG A 111 1.80 9.24 10.90
N LEU A 112 1.84 8.64 9.71
CA LEU A 112 2.59 9.16 8.58
C LEU A 112 2.01 10.49 8.09
N HIS A 113 0.70 10.55 7.88
CA HIS A 113 0.00 11.74 7.45
C HIS A 113 0.26 12.93 8.40
N LEU A 114 0.14 12.73 9.71
CA LEU A 114 0.40 13.79 10.71
C LEU A 114 1.81 14.40 10.59
N ILE A 115 2.82 13.57 10.34
CA ILE A 115 4.20 14.06 10.22
C ILE A 115 4.42 14.73 8.86
N LEU A 116 3.87 14.16 7.79
CA LEU A 116 3.99 14.72 6.45
C LEU A 116 3.28 16.07 6.33
N VAL A 117 2.13 16.25 6.98
CA VAL A 117 1.45 17.56 7.06
C VAL A 117 2.37 18.61 7.66
N ASN A 118 2.94 18.31 8.84
CA ASN A 118 3.83 19.23 9.54
C ASN A 118 5.10 19.54 8.75
N LEU A 119 5.68 18.52 8.09
CA LEU A 119 6.85 18.70 7.23
C LEU A 119 6.50 19.58 6.04
N TYR A 120 5.41 19.30 5.36
CA TYR A 120 5.00 20.03 4.17
C TYR A 120 4.67 21.51 4.42
N SER A 121 4.16 21.84 5.61
CA SER A 121 3.98 23.24 6.05
C SER A 121 5.30 24.00 6.22
N SER A 122 6.44 23.32 6.17
CA SER A 122 7.77 23.92 6.24
C SER A 122 8.34 24.09 4.83
N LYS A 123 8.73 25.32 4.45
CA LYS A 123 9.33 25.66 3.14
C LYS A 123 10.35 24.65 2.57
N PRO A 124 11.33 24.10 3.33
CA PRO A 124 12.27 23.13 2.75
C PRO A 124 11.63 21.83 2.27
N PHE A 125 10.44 21.48 2.76
CA PHE A 125 9.75 20.22 2.50
C PHE A 125 8.43 20.41 1.74
N HIS A 126 8.16 21.63 1.27
CA HIS A 126 7.09 21.93 0.34
C HIS A 126 7.46 21.39 -1.05
N THR A 127 7.31 20.07 -1.22
CA THR A 127 7.84 19.32 -2.36
C THR A 127 6.89 18.24 -2.80
N THR A 128 6.93 17.93 -4.09
CA THR A 128 6.18 16.85 -4.76
C THR A 128 6.31 15.51 -4.02
N ASP A 129 7.48 15.17 -3.50
CA ASP A 129 7.71 13.90 -2.78
C ASP A 129 6.91 13.82 -1.46
N VAL A 130 6.92 14.90 -0.67
CA VAL A 130 6.17 14.95 0.59
C VAL A 130 4.66 14.92 0.32
N PHE A 131 4.20 15.64 -0.71
CA PHE A 131 2.78 15.64 -1.11
C PHE A 131 2.32 14.28 -1.64
N ARG A 132 3.13 13.64 -2.50
CA ARG A 132 2.84 12.31 -3.03
C ARG A 132 2.77 11.26 -1.93
N ALA A 133 3.67 11.32 -0.94
CA ALA A 133 3.61 10.45 0.23
C ALA A 133 2.35 10.70 1.06
N LEU A 134 1.93 11.97 1.18
CA LEU A 134 0.75 12.37 1.94
C LEU A 134 -0.54 11.85 1.30
N ILE A 135 -0.69 11.98 -0.03
CA ILE A 135 -1.85 11.43 -0.75
C ILE A 135 -1.84 9.89 -0.67
N ASN A 136 -0.76 9.25 -1.12
CA ASN A 136 -0.75 7.81 -1.28
C ASN A 136 -0.94 7.06 0.05
N CYS A 137 -0.43 7.60 1.17
CA CYS A 137 -0.62 6.95 2.47
C CYS A 137 -2.11 6.85 2.88
N THR A 138 -2.95 7.80 2.47
CA THR A 138 -4.39 7.79 2.77
C THR A 138 -5.17 6.78 1.93
N LEU A 139 -4.68 6.49 0.71
CA LEU A 139 -5.33 5.58 -0.23
C LEU A 139 -5.14 4.10 0.15
N VAL A 140 -4.01 3.76 0.79
CA VAL A 140 -3.69 2.38 1.20
C VAL A 140 -4.80 1.74 2.05
N PRO A 141 -5.19 2.30 3.22
CA PRO A 141 -6.24 1.70 4.05
C PRO A 141 -7.61 1.71 3.36
N SER A 142 -7.90 2.70 2.51
CA SER A 142 -9.15 2.75 1.73
C SER A 142 -9.28 1.57 0.77
N LYS A 143 -8.21 1.26 0.02
CA LYS A 143 -8.19 0.09 -0.87
C LYS A 143 -8.19 -1.23 -0.10
N ILE A 144 -7.58 -1.29 1.09
CA ILE A 144 -7.67 -2.48 1.96
C ILE A 144 -9.11 -2.71 2.42
N ALA A 145 -9.82 -1.65 2.82
CA ALA A 145 -11.23 -1.75 3.21
C ALA A 145 -12.12 -2.24 2.06
N GLN A 146 -11.90 -1.71 0.84
CA GLN A 146 -12.59 -2.18 -0.37
C GLN A 146 -12.23 -3.62 -0.75
N GLY A 147 -11.03 -4.07 -0.36
CA GLY A 147 -10.56 -5.45 -0.45
C GLY A 147 -11.24 -6.42 0.52
N GLY A 148 -12.04 -5.93 1.49
CA GLY A 148 -13.01 -6.67 2.31
C GLY A 148 -12.49 -7.78 3.25
N PRO A 149 -13.31 -8.24 4.22
CA PRO A 149 -13.01 -9.39 5.06
C PRO A 149 -13.12 -10.71 4.27
N TYR A 150 -12.19 -11.60 4.57
CA TYR A 150 -11.77 -12.82 3.85
C TYR A 150 -12.83 -13.96 3.70
N ASP A 151 -14.10 -13.70 4.00
CA ASP A 151 -15.12 -14.73 4.26
C ASP A 151 -16.29 -14.71 3.26
N THR A 152 -15.96 -14.57 1.96
CA THR A 152 -16.90 -14.79 0.86
C THR A 152 -16.48 -15.98 0.00
N ASP A 153 -17.45 -16.79 -0.41
CA ASP A 153 -17.30 -17.92 -1.33
C ASP A 153 -17.55 -17.52 -2.81
N ASP A 154 -17.89 -16.26 -3.08
CA ASP A 154 -18.14 -15.76 -4.44
C ASP A 154 -16.81 -15.46 -5.17
N SER A 155 -16.56 -16.17 -6.28
CA SER A 155 -15.35 -16.00 -7.09
C SER A 155 -15.23 -14.62 -7.72
N PHE A 156 -16.35 -13.95 -8.03
CA PHE A 156 -16.37 -12.59 -8.56
C PHE A 156 -15.89 -11.57 -7.52
N ASP A 157 -16.28 -11.77 -6.26
CA ASP A 157 -15.84 -10.95 -5.14
C ASP A 157 -14.35 -11.17 -4.87
N LEU A 158 -13.86 -12.42 -4.90
CA LEU A 158 -12.44 -12.72 -4.68
C LEU A 158 -11.51 -12.05 -5.70
N HIS A 159 -11.88 -12.02 -6.98
CA HIS A 159 -11.10 -11.32 -8.01
C HIS A 159 -11.09 -9.80 -7.83
N THR A 160 -12.23 -9.23 -7.45
CA THR A 160 -12.36 -7.80 -7.17
C THR A 160 -11.56 -7.41 -5.92
N MET A 161 -11.64 -8.22 -4.86
CA MET A 161 -10.84 -8.06 -3.62
C MET A 161 -9.34 -8.10 -3.92
N LEU A 162 -8.89 -9.10 -4.69
CA LEU A 162 -7.51 -9.23 -5.14
C LEU A 162 -7.03 -7.96 -5.88
N GLY A 163 -7.88 -7.43 -6.77
CA GLY A 163 -7.60 -6.18 -7.47
C GLY A 163 -7.39 -4.99 -6.54
N TYR A 164 -8.25 -4.80 -5.55
CA TYR A 164 -8.10 -3.73 -4.57
C TYR A 164 -6.83 -3.88 -3.71
N LEU A 165 -6.49 -5.10 -3.28
CA LEU A 165 -5.26 -5.33 -2.51
C LEU A 165 -4.00 -5.07 -3.35
N LEU A 166 -4.02 -5.38 -4.65
CA LEU A 166 -2.93 -5.03 -5.56
C LEU A 166 -2.78 -3.51 -5.69
N LEU A 167 -3.89 -2.75 -5.73
CA LEU A 167 -3.85 -1.29 -5.69
C LEU A 167 -3.24 -0.78 -4.38
N SER A 168 -3.59 -1.38 -3.23
CA SER A 168 -2.95 -1.05 -1.94
C SER A 168 -1.43 -1.21 -1.99
N ILE A 169 -0.91 -2.29 -2.59
CA ILE A 169 0.54 -2.51 -2.76
C ILE A 169 1.18 -1.41 -3.63
N ILE A 170 0.51 -0.99 -4.70
CA ILE A 170 1.00 0.06 -5.59
C ILE A 170 1.14 1.38 -4.81
N PHE A 171 0.08 1.82 -4.12
CA PHE A 171 0.10 3.07 -3.35
C PHE A 171 1.07 3.02 -2.17
N LEU A 172 1.18 1.86 -1.50
CA LEU A 172 2.16 1.67 -0.44
C LEU A 172 3.60 1.78 -0.97
N THR A 173 3.89 1.16 -2.11
CA THR A 173 5.22 1.23 -2.74
C THR A 173 5.56 2.67 -3.17
N ARG A 174 4.62 3.39 -3.81
CA ARG A 174 4.81 4.81 -4.17
C ARG A 174 5.03 5.70 -2.94
N SER A 175 4.33 5.42 -1.84
CA SER A 175 4.54 6.11 -0.56
C SER A 175 5.96 5.89 -0.05
N MET A 176 6.45 4.64 -0.06
CA MET A 176 7.81 4.30 0.38
C MET A 176 8.90 4.93 -0.47
N GLU A 177 8.73 4.95 -1.80
CA GLU A 177 9.65 5.61 -2.73
C GLU A 177 9.75 7.11 -2.42
N SER A 178 8.59 7.74 -2.24
CA SER A 178 8.51 9.16 -1.88
C SER A 178 9.14 9.44 -0.52
N LEU A 179 8.90 8.58 0.48
CA LEU A 179 9.52 8.70 1.80
C LEU A 179 11.04 8.54 1.75
N THR A 180 11.53 7.64 0.90
CA THR A 180 12.96 7.44 0.71
C THR A 180 13.61 8.71 0.13
N ALA A 181 12.94 9.40 -0.80
CA ALA A 181 13.38 10.70 -1.31
C ALA A 181 13.40 11.78 -0.22
N VAL A 182 12.38 11.84 0.64
CA VAL A 182 12.34 12.74 1.81
C VAL A 182 13.49 12.45 2.79
N LEU A 183 13.71 11.18 3.10
CA LEU A 183 14.78 10.72 4.00
C LEU A 183 16.18 10.99 3.44
N ALA A 184 16.37 10.97 2.11
CA ALA A 184 17.63 11.36 1.47
C ALA A 184 18.02 12.82 1.79
N ARG A 185 17.05 13.66 2.17
CA ARG A 185 17.25 15.04 2.64
C ARG A 185 17.37 15.12 4.17
N ALA A 186 17.87 14.07 4.82
CA ALA A 186 18.01 13.95 6.28
C ALA A 186 18.67 15.16 6.96
N HIS A 187 19.59 15.84 6.29
CA HIS A 187 20.28 17.02 6.82
C HIS A 187 19.35 18.22 7.07
N LEU A 188 18.17 18.25 6.47
CA LEU A 188 17.14 19.29 6.66
C LEU A 188 16.10 18.89 7.73
N LEU A 189 16.07 17.63 8.14
CA LEU A 189 15.12 17.10 9.12
C LEU A 189 15.64 17.32 10.55
N LYS A 190 14.73 17.55 11.50
CA LYS A 190 15.08 17.35 12.90
C LYS A 190 15.38 15.87 13.12
N LYS A 191 16.32 15.58 14.03
CA LYS A 191 16.71 14.20 14.36
C LYS A 191 15.51 13.30 14.69
N GLN A 192 14.53 13.83 15.41
CA GLN A 192 13.32 13.08 15.77
C GLN A 192 12.42 12.80 14.55
N GLU A 193 12.23 13.78 13.66
CA GLU A 193 11.44 13.61 12.43
C GLU A 193 12.06 12.53 11.53
N TYR A 194 13.38 12.56 11.38
CA TYR A 194 14.12 11.53 10.64
C TYR A 194 13.86 10.13 11.22
N HIS A 195 14.04 9.95 12.53
CA HIS A 195 13.85 8.64 13.15
C HIS A 195 12.42 8.13 13.03
N ILE A 196 11.42 9.00 13.16
CA ILE A 196 10.03 8.56 13.02
C ILE A 196 9.73 8.20 11.57
N LEU A 197 10.14 9.01 10.60
CA LEU A 197 9.94 8.70 9.18
C LEU A 197 10.65 7.41 8.75
N ALA A 198 11.89 7.20 9.21
CA ALA A 198 12.63 5.98 8.94
C ALA A 198 11.89 4.75 9.49
N HIS A 199 11.41 4.84 10.73
CA HIS A 199 10.63 3.77 11.35
C HIS A 199 9.30 3.51 10.63
N LEU A 200 8.58 4.56 10.22
CA LEU A 200 7.34 4.42 9.44
C LEU A 200 7.58 3.81 8.05
N ASN A 201 8.75 4.06 7.45
CA ASN A 201 9.14 3.44 6.18
C ASN A 201 9.48 1.94 6.35
N GLU A 202 10.10 1.55 7.46
CA GLU A 202 10.29 0.13 7.83
C GLU A 202 8.94 -0.56 8.10
N GLN A 203 8.02 0.11 8.80
CA GLN A 203 6.66 -0.41 9.01
C GLN A 203 5.89 -0.59 7.68
N ALA A 204 6.08 0.31 6.72
CA ALA A 204 5.50 0.17 5.38
C ALA A 204 6.01 -1.09 4.67
N GLN A 205 7.28 -1.46 4.85
CA GLN A 205 7.82 -2.71 4.31
C GLN A 205 7.15 -3.94 4.95
N SER A 206 6.93 -3.94 6.27
CA SER A 206 6.20 -5.01 6.95
C SER A 206 4.75 -5.13 6.46
N LEU A 207 4.05 -4.01 6.28
CA LEU A 207 2.69 -3.98 5.73
C LEU A 207 2.63 -4.53 4.31
N LYS A 208 3.66 -4.26 3.50
CA LYS A 208 3.77 -4.77 2.13
C LYS A 208 3.91 -6.28 2.10
N GLU A 209 4.63 -6.86 3.06
CA GLU A 209 4.79 -8.31 3.21
C GLU A 209 3.46 -8.96 3.63
N GLU A 210 2.75 -8.39 4.61
CA GLU A 210 1.42 -8.89 5.02
C GLU A 210 0.38 -8.79 3.89
N LEU A 211 0.40 -7.68 3.12
CA LEU A 211 -0.43 -7.53 1.92
C LEU A 211 -0.13 -8.60 0.88
N ALA A 212 1.15 -8.86 0.62
CA ALA A 212 1.58 -9.86 -0.35
C ALA A 212 1.15 -11.27 0.06
N GLU A 213 1.22 -11.60 1.35
CA GLU A 213 0.71 -12.87 1.88
C GLU A 213 -0.80 -12.99 1.66
N ARG A 214 -1.57 -11.93 1.96
CA ARG A 214 -3.03 -11.96 1.77
C ARG A 214 -3.43 -12.13 0.31
N ILE A 215 -2.74 -11.43 -0.59
CA ILE A 215 -2.89 -11.56 -2.04
C ILE A 215 -2.62 -12.99 -2.48
N PHE A 216 -1.53 -13.60 -1.99
CA PHE A 216 -1.19 -14.99 -2.29
C PHE A 216 -2.29 -15.95 -1.82
N LEU A 217 -2.80 -15.79 -0.60
CA LEU A 217 -3.87 -16.63 -0.07
C LEU A 217 -5.17 -16.54 -0.88
N ILE A 218 -5.57 -15.33 -1.28
CA ILE A 218 -6.75 -15.13 -2.14
C ILE A 218 -6.52 -15.77 -3.52
N HIS A 219 -5.33 -15.61 -4.09
CA HIS A 219 -4.97 -16.23 -5.36
C HIS A 219 -5.03 -17.77 -5.30
N CYS A 220 -4.56 -18.37 -4.19
CA CYS A 220 -4.69 -19.80 -3.94
C CYS A 220 -6.16 -20.23 -3.86
N LYS A 221 -7.01 -19.49 -3.15
CA LYS A 221 -8.46 -19.77 -3.08
C LYS A 221 -9.12 -19.75 -4.45
N ILE A 222 -8.84 -18.74 -5.26
CA ILE A 222 -9.36 -18.63 -6.64
C ILE A 222 -8.94 -19.86 -7.48
N SER A 223 -7.66 -20.24 -7.37
CA SER A 223 -7.10 -21.37 -8.12
C SER A 223 -7.68 -22.73 -7.70
N GLN A 224 -8.22 -22.84 -6.48
CA GLN A 224 -8.88 -24.05 -5.99
C GLN A 224 -10.37 -24.13 -6.38
N ALA A 225 -11.00 -22.99 -6.66
CA ALA A 225 -12.40 -22.89 -7.08
C ALA A 225 -12.60 -23.02 -8.61
N SER A 226 -11.51 -23.04 -9.38
CA SER A 226 -11.48 -23.16 -10.85
C SER A 226 -11.15 -24.58 -11.30
#